data_AF-A0A8H6R147-F1
#
_entry.id   AF-A0A8H6R147-F1
#
_cell.length_a   1.000
_cell.length_b   1.000
_cell.length_c   1.000
_cell.angle_alpha   90.00
_cell.angle_beta   90.00
_cell.angle_gamma   90.00
#
_symmetry.space_group_name_H-M   'P 1'
#
loop_
_entity.id
_entity.type
_entity.pdbx_description
1 polymer ?
#
loop_
_entity_poly.entity_id
_entity_poly.type
_entity_poly.pdbx_seq_one_letter_code
_entity_poly.pdbx_strand_id
1 'polypeptide(L)'
;MSQPISLTSWPAGISGIRLHPTDLSRDELAEEAKGWLLFVREESQPTSTPGDGLRQRRALVEKWATASQEFRESYHSRAPAYNSALDYPASVLSQLAPRPDKRFLCLAPVDRQAHPRNYIHLVKFLILLYVHQDYWQGTHPFDIGGAGDAPRCHIPELLDLAEPTALSEILPALYLNRADFHALSMTRCGTVVFADGPDYTWYVIDAPGLATGRITIVEFGSNGHVRESILRRPWNMGQVISFGQILGRRVVDLAESSIGGPPRINEPLDMDRPILELLESTRQSNKFMDEGYGHPDLWVHIIERSAPRYLELEAQGREVEFELDNLLEVR
;
A
#
# COMPACT_ATOMS: atom_id res chain seq x y z
N MET A 1 -22.17 2.24 29.25
CA MET A 1 -21.70 2.91 28.03
C MET A 1 -21.32 1.82 27.04
N SER A 2 -22.14 1.65 26.01
CA SER A 2 -22.04 0.52 25.08
C SER A 2 -20.85 0.71 24.15
N GLN A 3 -20.02 -0.32 24.03
CA GLN A 3 -18.92 -0.36 23.06
C GLN A 3 -19.47 -0.14 21.64
N PRO A 4 -18.77 0.59 20.75
CA PRO A 4 -19.09 0.55 19.35
C PRO A 4 -18.80 -0.87 18.86
N ILE A 5 -19.81 -1.55 18.32
CA ILE A 5 -19.60 -2.75 17.51
C ILE A 5 -18.63 -2.32 16.41
N SER A 6 -17.45 -2.93 16.37
CA SER A 6 -16.46 -2.73 15.30
C SER A 6 -17.15 -3.00 13.96
N LEU A 7 -17.52 -1.93 13.24
CA LEU A 7 -17.98 -1.98 11.85
C LEU A 7 -16.86 -2.46 10.91
N THR A 8 -15.64 -2.62 11.42
CA THR A 8 -14.42 -2.94 10.68
C THR A 8 -14.13 -4.43 10.51
N SER A 9 -14.76 -5.32 11.29
CA SER A 9 -14.54 -6.77 11.21
C SER A 9 -15.78 -7.52 10.73
N TRP A 10 -15.58 -8.69 10.09
CA TRP A 10 -16.66 -9.59 9.70
C TRP A 10 -17.33 -10.16 10.97
N PRO A 11 -18.67 -10.11 11.11
CA PRO A 11 -19.35 -10.43 12.37
C PRO A 11 -19.09 -11.84 12.93
N ALA A 12 -18.67 -12.79 12.09
CA ALA A 12 -18.42 -14.19 12.45
C ALA A 12 -17.00 -14.68 12.08
N GLY A 13 -16.10 -13.78 11.66
CA GLY A 13 -14.85 -14.16 11.01
C GLY A 13 -15.04 -14.64 9.56
N ILE A 14 -13.94 -14.67 8.79
CA ILE A 14 -13.92 -14.99 7.35
C ILE A 14 -13.94 -16.52 7.16
N SER A 15 -14.86 -17.23 7.83
CA SER A 15 -14.92 -18.69 7.73
C SER A 15 -15.57 -19.10 6.40
N GLY A 16 -14.80 -19.76 5.54
CA GLY A 16 -15.27 -20.28 4.24
C GLY A 16 -14.95 -19.41 3.03
N ILE A 17 -14.63 -18.13 3.23
CA ILE A 17 -14.11 -17.26 2.16
C ILE A 17 -12.60 -17.49 2.05
N ARG A 18 -12.13 -17.82 0.85
CA ARG A 18 -10.72 -18.12 0.57
C ARG A 18 -10.25 -17.27 -0.59
N LEU A 19 -8.99 -16.84 -0.54
CA LEU A 19 -8.34 -16.26 -1.71
C LEU A 19 -8.16 -17.35 -2.78
N HIS A 20 -8.17 -16.95 -4.06
CA HIS A 20 -7.88 -17.86 -5.15
C HIS A 20 -6.44 -18.38 -5.04
N PRO A 21 -6.15 -19.67 -5.31
CA PRO A 21 -4.81 -20.22 -5.07
C PRO A 21 -3.75 -19.71 -6.04
N THR A 22 -4.14 -19.28 -7.24
CA THR A 22 -3.23 -18.87 -8.30
C THR A 22 -3.47 -17.45 -8.73
N ASP A 23 -2.44 -16.84 -9.31
CA ASP A 23 -2.58 -15.55 -9.96
C ASP A 23 -3.24 -15.74 -11.33
N LEU A 24 -4.23 -14.91 -11.63
CA LEU A 24 -5.01 -14.93 -12.88
C LEU A 24 -4.70 -13.68 -13.71
N SER A 25 -4.61 -13.85 -15.02
CA SER A 25 -4.57 -12.77 -15.99
C SER A 25 -5.92 -12.03 -16.07
N ARG A 26 -5.93 -10.85 -16.71
CA ARG A 26 -7.15 -10.04 -16.88
C ARG A 26 -8.28 -10.80 -17.60
N ASP A 27 -7.94 -11.57 -18.63
CA ASP A 27 -8.92 -12.34 -19.40
C ASP A 27 -9.48 -13.51 -18.58
N GLU A 28 -8.61 -14.22 -17.84
CA GLU A 28 -9.03 -15.28 -16.92
C GLU A 28 -9.90 -14.74 -15.80
N LEU A 29 -9.58 -13.56 -15.25
CA LEU A 29 -10.39 -12.89 -14.23
C LEU A 29 -11.81 -12.61 -14.75
N ALA A 30 -11.94 -12.03 -15.94
CA ALA A 30 -13.25 -11.72 -16.52
C ALA A 30 -14.09 -12.98 -16.75
N GLU A 31 -13.47 -14.04 -17.27
CA GLU A 31 -14.14 -15.33 -17.49
C GLU A 31 -14.53 -16.00 -16.17
N GLU A 32 -13.62 -16.09 -15.20
CA GLU A 32 -13.88 -16.72 -13.90
C GLU A 32 -14.93 -15.96 -13.09
N ALA A 33 -15.03 -14.64 -13.24
CA ALA A 33 -15.94 -13.79 -12.47
C ALA A 33 -17.35 -13.60 -13.06
N LYS A 34 -17.60 -13.94 -14.34
CA LYS A 34 -18.88 -13.61 -15.00
C LYS A 34 -20.14 -14.13 -14.28
N GLY A 35 -20.07 -15.33 -13.71
CA GLY A 35 -21.17 -15.91 -12.94
C GLY A 35 -21.46 -15.13 -11.67
N TRP A 36 -20.40 -14.69 -10.98
CA TRP A 36 -20.50 -13.84 -9.79
C TRP A 36 -21.10 -12.47 -10.12
N LEU A 37 -20.67 -11.83 -11.22
CA LEU A 37 -21.21 -10.54 -11.67
C LEU A 37 -22.72 -10.62 -11.96
N LEU A 38 -23.17 -11.70 -12.60
CA LEU A 38 -24.59 -11.93 -12.83
C LEU A 38 -25.36 -12.12 -11.51
N PHE A 39 -24.81 -12.93 -10.60
CA PHE A 39 -25.40 -13.16 -9.27
C PHE A 39 -25.57 -11.85 -8.49
N VAL A 40 -24.53 -11.01 -8.43
CA VAL A 40 -24.60 -9.71 -7.76
C VAL A 40 -25.64 -8.81 -8.43
N ARG A 41 -25.73 -8.81 -9.77
CA ARG A 41 -26.74 -8.02 -10.50
C ARG A 41 -28.17 -8.41 -10.12
N GLU A 42 -28.44 -9.70 -9.98
CA GLU A 42 -29.80 -10.20 -9.72
C GLU A 42 -30.20 -10.16 -8.24
N GLU A 43 -29.22 -10.33 -7.34
CA GLU A 43 -29.47 -10.48 -5.90
C GLU A 43 -29.20 -9.20 -5.11
N SER A 44 -28.54 -8.20 -5.74
CA SER A 44 -28.39 -6.88 -5.13
C SER A 44 -29.73 -6.15 -5.09
N GLN A 45 -29.93 -5.39 -4.01
CA GLN A 45 -31.12 -4.58 -3.78
C GLN A 45 -30.66 -3.15 -3.45
N PRO A 46 -31.48 -2.14 -3.78
CA PRO A 46 -31.18 -0.79 -3.32
C PRO A 46 -31.16 -0.73 -1.79
N THR A 47 -30.11 -0.15 -1.22
CA THR A 47 -30.02 0.06 0.23
C THR A 47 -30.18 1.55 0.57
N SER A 48 -30.81 1.83 1.71
CA SER A 48 -31.06 3.21 2.16
C SER A 48 -29.93 3.78 3.01
N THR A 49 -29.05 2.92 3.57
CA THR A 49 -27.93 3.36 4.40
C THR A 49 -26.63 2.67 4.00
N PRO A 50 -25.46 3.32 4.18
CA PRO A 50 -24.16 2.70 3.91
C PRO A 50 -23.90 1.42 4.70
N GLY A 51 -24.41 1.33 5.94
CA GLY A 51 -24.26 0.16 6.80
C GLY A 51 -25.07 -1.04 6.32
N ASP A 52 -26.28 -0.81 5.77
CA ASP A 52 -27.06 -1.85 5.10
C ASP A 52 -26.37 -2.33 3.83
N GLY A 53 -25.81 -1.41 3.04
CA GLY A 53 -25.02 -1.74 1.86
C GLY A 53 -23.82 -2.63 2.17
N LEU A 54 -23.07 -2.33 3.24
CA LEU A 54 -21.95 -3.16 3.70
C LEU A 54 -22.42 -4.56 4.11
N ARG A 55 -23.50 -4.68 4.89
CA ARG A 55 -24.06 -5.98 5.30
C ARG A 55 -24.51 -6.80 4.09
N GLN A 56 -25.17 -6.17 3.12
CA GLN A 56 -25.61 -6.85 1.91
C GLN A 56 -24.43 -7.36 1.09
N ARG A 57 -23.40 -6.54 0.83
CA ARG A 57 -22.23 -6.98 0.07
C ARG A 57 -21.51 -8.13 0.75
N ARG A 58 -21.35 -8.07 2.07
CA ARG A 58 -20.78 -9.17 2.86
C ARG A 58 -21.61 -10.45 2.75
N ALA A 59 -22.94 -10.34 2.85
CA ALA A 59 -23.84 -11.49 2.67
C ALA A 59 -23.79 -12.10 1.26
N LEU A 60 -23.63 -11.27 0.22
CA LEU A 60 -23.44 -11.76 -1.15
C LEU A 60 -22.14 -12.56 -1.29
N VAL A 61 -21.03 -12.03 -0.76
CA VAL A 61 -19.73 -12.71 -0.76
C VAL A 61 -19.79 -14.03 0.02
N GLU A 62 -20.38 -14.05 1.21
CA GLU A 62 -20.58 -15.25 2.02
C GLU A 62 -21.44 -16.30 1.30
N LYS A 63 -22.57 -15.87 0.71
CA LYS A 63 -23.47 -16.76 -0.03
C LYS A 63 -22.76 -17.40 -1.21
N TRP A 64 -22.00 -16.63 -1.99
CA TRP A 64 -21.25 -17.17 -3.12
C TRP A 64 -20.11 -18.09 -2.68
N ALA A 65 -19.35 -17.71 -1.65
CA ALA A 65 -18.24 -18.50 -1.11
C ALA A 65 -18.71 -19.87 -0.59
N THR A 66 -19.87 -19.92 0.07
CA THR A 66 -20.39 -21.14 0.73
C THR A 66 -21.35 -21.97 -0.13
N ALA A 67 -21.82 -21.43 -1.26
CA ALA A 67 -22.71 -22.15 -2.18
C ALA A 67 -22.08 -23.42 -2.77
N SER A 68 -22.94 -24.34 -3.22
CA SER A 68 -22.50 -25.50 -3.99
C SER A 68 -21.94 -25.07 -5.36
N GLN A 69 -21.12 -25.93 -5.96
CA GLN A 69 -20.60 -25.68 -7.30
C GLN A 69 -21.74 -25.61 -8.33
N GLU A 70 -22.75 -26.48 -8.22
CA GLU A 70 -23.95 -26.46 -9.06
C GLU A 70 -24.68 -25.12 -9.03
N PHE A 71 -24.79 -24.49 -7.84
CA PHE A 71 -25.38 -23.17 -7.70
C PHE A 71 -24.60 -22.13 -8.51
N ARG A 72 -23.27 -22.09 -8.38
CA ARG A 72 -22.43 -21.12 -9.09
C ARG A 72 -22.46 -21.34 -10.59
N GLU A 73 -22.43 -22.61 -11.02
CA GLU A 73 -22.52 -22.99 -12.44
C GLU A 73 -23.85 -22.56 -13.06
N SER A 74 -24.96 -22.58 -12.31
CA SER A 74 -26.26 -22.10 -12.82
C SER A 74 -26.28 -20.62 -13.19
N TYR A 75 -25.46 -19.78 -12.53
CA TYR A 75 -25.26 -18.39 -12.93
C TYR A 75 -24.21 -18.28 -14.04
N HIS A 76 -23.12 -19.02 -13.92
CA HIS A 76 -22.00 -18.95 -14.85
C HIS A 76 -22.37 -19.38 -16.29
N SER A 77 -23.22 -20.40 -16.44
CA SER A 77 -23.63 -20.93 -17.75
C SER A 77 -24.53 -19.98 -18.55
N ARG A 78 -25.22 -19.06 -17.86
CA ARG A 78 -26.15 -18.09 -18.46
C ARG A 78 -25.66 -16.65 -18.37
N ALA A 79 -24.51 -16.41 -17.75
CA ALA A 79 -23.90 -15.10 -17.67
C ALA A 79 -23.47 -14.64 -19.07
N PRO A 80 -23.69 -13.35 -19.41
CA PRO A 80 -23.13 -12.79 -20.62
C PRO A 80 -21.59 -12.74 -20.52
N ALA A 81 -20.94 -12.50 -21.64
CA ALA A 81 -19.53 -12.11 -21.64
C ALA A 81 -19.39 -10.72 -21.00
N TYR A 82 -18.36 -10.55 -20.17
CA TYR A 82 -17.97 -9.29 -19.57
C TYR A 82 -16.55 -8.93 -20.03
N ASN A 83 -16.24 -7.63 -20.05
CA ASN A 83 -14.91 -7.16 -20.42
C ASN A 83 -13.98 -7.06 -19.20
N SER A 84 -14.56 -7.00 -18.01
CA SER A 84 -13.85 -6.89 -16.74
C SER A 84 -14.52 -7.72 -15.65
N ALA A 85 -13.72 -8.26 -14.73
CA ALA A 85 -14.19 -8.87 -13.49
C ALA A 85 -14.84 -7.87 -12.51
N LEU A 86 -14.88 -6.59 -12.87
CA LEU A 86 -15.46 -5.48 -12.09
C LEU A 86 -16.65 -4.81 -12.79
N ASP A 87 -17.24 -5.44 -13.81
CA ASP A 87 -18.42 -4.92 -14.54
C ASP A 87 -19.73 -5.01 -13.70
N TYR A 88 -19.66 -4.58 -12.44
CA TYR A 88 -20.78 -4.49 -11.52
C TYR A 88 -21.79 -3.42 -11.96
N PRO A 89 -23.09 -3.58 -11.61
CA PRO A 89 -24.06 -2.52 -11.83
C PRO A 89 -23.67 -1.23 -11.10
N ALA A 90 -23.87 -0.08 -11.74
CA ALA A 90 -23.59 1.24 -11.15
C ALA A 90 -24.36 1.48 -9.84
N SER A 91 -25.53 0.86 -9.66
CA SER A 91 -26.33 0.92 -8.42
C SER A 91 -25.67 0.24 -7.22
N VAL A 92 -24.76 -0.72 -7.46
CA VAL A 92 -23.99 -1.40 -6.41
C VAL A 92 -22.75 -0.57 -6.07
N LEU A 93 -22.08 -0.04 -7.10
CA LEU A 93 -20.89 0.79 -6.94
C LEU A 93 -21.19 2.14 -6.30
N SER A 94 -22.32 2.77 -6.62
CA SER A 94 -22.70 4.08 -6.05
C SER A 94 -22.97 4.06 -4.54
N GLN A 95 -23.16 2.86 -3.96
CA GLN A 95 -23.31 2.67 -2.50
C GLN A 95 -21.96 2.65 -1.78
N LEU A 96 -20.85 2.82 -2.51
CA LEU A 96 -19.50 2.70 -2.01
C LEU A 96 -18.70 3.95 -2.42
N ALA A 97 -18.01 4.55 -1.46
CA ALA A 97 -16.97 5.51 -1.78
C ALA A 97 -15.72 4.71 -2.17
N PRO A 98 -15.15 4.90 -3.38
CA PRO A 98 -13.92 4.24 -3.75
C PRO A 98 -12.82 4.64 -2.76
N ARG A 99 -11.94 3.68 -2.43
CA ARG A 99 -10.73 3.96 -1.67
C ARG A 99 -9.88 4.98 -2.47
N PRO A 100 -9.29 5.99 -1.84
CA PRO A 100 -8.30 6.84 -2.51
C PRO A 100 -7.19 5.99 -3.12
N ASP A 101 -6.69 6.33 -4.31
CA ASP A 101 -5.51 5.68 -4.87
C ASP A 101 -4.29 6.12 -4.05
N LYS A 102 -4.02 5.35 -2.99
CA LYS A 102 -2.92 5.54 -2.06
C LYS A 102 -2.26 4.20 -1.78
N ARG A 103 -1.11 4.02 -2.45
CA ARG A 103 -0.30 2.80 -2.45
C ARG A 103 0.98 2.92 -1.61
N PHE A 104 1.20 4.08 -0.97
CA PHE A 104 2.22 4.26 0.05
C PHE A 104 1.63 4.02 1.43
N LEU A 105 2.06 2.96 2.10
CA LEU A 105 1.47 2.44 3.33
C LEU A 105 2.51 2.33 4.45
N CYS A 106 2.07 2.55 5.68
CA CYS A 106 2.82 2.18 6.88
C CYS A 106 1.99 1.19 7.69
N LEU A 107 2.54 0.00 7.90
CA LEU A 107 1.91 -1.08 8.66
C LEU A 107 2.44 -1.14 10.11
N ALA A 108 3.57 -0.48 10.37
CA ALA A 108 4.14 -0.45 11.70
C ALA A 108 3.25 0.43 12.61
N PRO A 109 3.04 0.02 13.87
CA PRO A 109 2.32 0.87 14.81
C PRO A 109 3.20 2.08 15.16
N VAL A 110 2.71 3.29 14.85
CA VAL A 110 3.47 4.55 14.95
C VAL A 110 2.77 5.58 15.82
N ASP A 111 1.91 5.15 16.74
CA ASP A 111 1.30 6.09 17.70
C ASP A 111 2.36 6.77 18.58
N ARG A 112 2.24 8.08 18.82
CA ARG A 112 3.22 8.86 19.59
C ARG A 112 3.28 8.46 21.06
N GLN A 113 2.19 7.98 21.63
CA GLN A 113 2.10 7.66 23.05
C GLN A 113 2.49 6.20 23.31
N ALA A 114 1.94 5.28 22.53
CA ALA A 114 2.16 3.84 22.66
C ALA A 114 3.43 3.36 21.96
N HIS A 115 3.83 4.00 20.86
CA HIS A 115 4.97 3.60 20.03
C HIS A 115 5.89 4.78 19.64
N PRO A 116 6.36 5.59 20.60
CA PRO A 116 7.13 6.81 20.33
C PRO A 116 8.38 6.56 19.47
N ARG A 117 9.09 5.45 19.71
CA ARG A 117 10.29 5.10 18.92
C ARG A 117 9.97 4.84 17.45
N ASN A 118 8.90 4.09 17.17
CA ASN A 118 8.46 3.85 15.80
C ASN A 118 8.02 5.16 15.14
N TYR A 119 7.32 6.02 15.86
CA TYR A 119 6.96 7.34 15.34
C TYR A 119 8.19 8.18 14.96
N ILE A 120 9.22 8.23 15.83
CA ILE A 120 10.48 8.94 15.55
C ILE A 120 11.16 8.35 14.31
N HIS A 121 11.24 7.02 14.21
CA HIS A 121 11.79 6.35 13.04
C HIS A 121 10.99 6.68 11.78
N LEU A 122 9.66 6.80 11.88
CA LEU A 122 8.80 7.16 10.74
C LEU A 122 9.08 8.59 10.28
N VAL A 123 9.11 9.56 11.21
CA VAL A 123 9.43 10.96 10.88
C VAL A 123 10.78 11.03 10.16
N LYS A 124 11.81 10.40 10.75
CA LYS A 124 13.14 10.34 10.15
C LYS A 124 13.13 9.68 8.77
N PHE A 125 12.42 8.56 8.62
CA PHE A 125 12.25 7.87 7.34
C PHE A 125 11.66 8.79 6.27
N LEU A 126 10.59 9.52 6.60
CA LEU A 126 9.90 10.41 5.67
C LEU A 126 10.78 11.59 5.26
N ILE A 127 11.55 12.16 6.19
CA ILE A 127 12.52 13.22 5.88
C ILE A 127 13.59 12.71 4.91
N LEU A 128 14.06 11.47 5.09
CA LEU A 128 15.05 10.86 4.21
C LEU A 128 14.56 10.66 2.76
N LEU A 129 13.24 10.65 2.50
CA LEU A 129 12.69 10.64 1.13
C LEU A 129 12.95 11.95 0.37
N TYR A 130 13.23 13.06 1.07
CA TYR A 130 13.60 14.35 0.48
C TYR A 130 15.10 14.47 0.19
N VAL A 131 15.91 13.50 0.60
CA VAL A 131 17.34 13.45 0.27
C VAL A 131 17.48 12.78 -1.09
N HIS A 132 17.63 13.58 -2.15
CA HIS A 132 17.64 13.09 -3.55
C HIS A 132 19.06 12.87 -4.07
N GLN A 133 19.43 11.63 -4.37
CA GLN A 133 20.75 11.31 -4.96
C GLN A 133 20.82 11.47 -6.47
N ASP A 134 19.67 11.56 -7.12
CA ASP A 134 19.56 11.49 -8.56
C ASP A 134 19.27 12.86 -9.19
N TYR A 135 19.27 12.89 -10.52
CA TYR A 135 19.01 14.08 -11.34
C TYR A 135 17.56 14.63 -11.25
N TRP A 136 16.75 14.12 -10.31
CA TRP A 136 15.35 14.48 -10.12
C TRP A 136 15.18 15.75 -9.28
N GLN A 137 15.74 16.86 -9.77
CA GLN A 137 15.49 18.29 -9.45
C GLN A 137 14.91 18.70 -8.07
N GLY A 138 15.12 17.92 -7.00
CA GLY A 138 14.60 18.19 -5.66
C GLY A 138 13.12 17.89 -5.42
N THR A 139 12.46 17.07 -6.27
CA THR A 139 11.04 16.72 -6.08
C THR A 139 10.87 15.43 -5.29
N HIS A 140 9.98 15.44 -4.30
CA HIS A 140 9.68 14.26 -3.48
C HIS A 140 9.20 13.06 -4.33
N PRO A 141 9.67 11.81 -4.08
CA PRO A 141 9.42 10.66 -4.97
C PRO A 141 7.94 10.33 -5.18
N PHE A 142 7.06 10.67 -4.24
CA PHE A 142 5.64 10.37 -4.38
C PHE A 142 4.79 11.54 -4.90
N ASP A 143 5.36 12.72 -5.17
CA ASP A 143 4.60 13.92 -5.55
C ASP A 143 4.04 13.88 -6.99
N ILE A 144 4.62 13.07 -7.88
CA ILE A 144 4.22 13.00 -9.30
C ILE A 144 3.31 11.77 -9.58
N GLY A 145 2.27 11.59 -8.77
CA GLY A 145 1.31 10.48 -8.96
C GLY A 145 1.94 9.07 -8.84
N GLY A 146 3.08 8.95 -8.17
CA GLY A 146 3.91 7.75 -8.12
C GLY A 146 3.31 6.60 -7.31
N ALA A 147 2.74 6.93 -6.15
CA ALA A 147 2.03 6.01 -5.27
C ALA A 147 0.51 6.23 -5.27
N GLY A 148 0.00 6.81 -6.37
CA GLY A 148 -1.39 7.18 -6.58
C GLY A 148 -1.67 8.68 -6.53
N ASP A 149 -2.91 9.08 -6.76
CA ASP A 149 -3.35 10.47 -6.90
C ASP A 149 -4.01 11.06 -5.63
N ALA A 150 -4.06 10.28 -4.56
CA ALA A 150 -4.63 10.72 -3.30
C ALA A 150 -3.87 11.94 -2.73
N PRO A 151 -4.58 12.92 -2.12
CA PRO A 151 -3.96 14.03 -1.44
C PRO A 151 -2.93 13.57 -0.40
N ARG A 152 -1.86 14.34 -0.21
CA ARG A 152 -0.77 14.04 0.71
C ARG A 152 -0.14 12.66 0.45
N CYS A 153 0.16 12.38 -0.82
CA CYS A 153 0.84 11.16 -1.26
C CYS A 153 2.25 11.01 -0.66
N HIS A 154 2.87 12.10 -0.18
CA HIS A 154 4.16 12.08 0.51
C HIS A 154 4.13 11.49 1.93
N ILE A 155 2.92 11.33 2.51
CA ILE A 155 2.74 10.72 3.83
C ILE A 155 2.03 9.38 3.64
N PRO A 156 2.52 8.28 4.23
CA PRO A 156 1.90 6.98 4.04
C PRO A 156 0.51 6.94 4.68
N GLU A 157 -0.37 6.11 4.15
CA GLU A 157 -1.57 5.73 4.88
C GLU A 157 -1.17 4.86 6.06
N LEU A 158 -1.52 5.31 7.26
CA LEU A 158 -1.27 4.57 8.49
C LEU A 158 -2.38 3.55 8.67
N LEU A 159 -2.04 2.26 8.50
CA LEU A 159 -2.98 1.19 8.73
C LEU A 159 -2.85 0.76 10.20
N ASP A 160 -3.84 1.14 11.02
CA ASP A 160 -3.94 0.70 12.41
C ASP A 160 -4.41 -0.77 12.45
N LEU A 161 -3.45 -1.66 12.21
CA LEU A 161 -3.66 -3.11 12.24
C LEU A 161 -3.12 -3.64 13.56
N ALA A 162 -3.99 -4.29 14.32
CA ALA A 162 -3.73 -4.76 15.69
C ALA A 162 -2.59 -5.79 15.79
N GLU A 163 -2.18 -6.39 14.67
CA GLU A 163 -1.09 -7.37 14.60
C GLU A 163 -0.15 -7.08 13.43
N PRO A 164 1.13 -7.51 13.52
CA PRO A 164 2.09 -7.41 12.42
C PRO A 164 1.50 -8.06 11.17
N THR A 165 1.14 -7.21 10.20
CA THR A 165 0.44 -7.64 9.00
C THR A 165 1.47 -8.12 7.97
N ALA A 166 1.35 -9.36 7.53
CA ALA A 166 2.15 -9.86 6.43
C ALA A 166 1.77 -9.14 5.13
N LEU A 167 2.69 -9.00 4.17
CA LEU A 167 2.38 -8.33 2.89
C LEU A 167 1.15 -8.94 2.20
N SER A 168 0.97 -10.25 2.28
CA SER A 168 -0.19 -10.98 1.72
C SER A 168 -1.53 -10.64 2.37
N GLU A 169 -1.53 -9.99 3.52
CA GLU A 169 -2.74 -9.60 4.25
C GLU A 169 -3.18 -8.17 3.94
N ILE A 170 -2.35 -7.39 3.23
CA ILE A 170 -2.66 -6.00 2.86
C ILE A 170 -3.93 -5.92 2.03
N LEU A 171 -3.98 -6.59 0.87
CA LEU A 171 -5.15 -6.49 -0.02
C LEU A 171 -6.43 -7.03 0.65
N PRO A 172 -6.41 -8.16 1.39
CA PRO A 172 -7.54 -8.55 2.23
C PRO A 172 -7.97 -7.49 3.25
N ALA A 173 -7.02 -6.89 3.96
CA ALA A 173 -7.32 -5.87 4.98
C ALA A 173 -7.97 -4.63 4.36
N LEU A 174 -7.50 -4.21 3.17
CA LEU A 174 -7.97 -3.03 2.48
C LEU A 174 -9.34 -3.24 1.81
N TYR A 175 -9.52 -4.34 1.08
CA TYR A 175 -10.65 -4.52 0.17
C TYR A 175 -11.65 -5.59 0.62
N LEU A 176 -11.17 -6.72 1.16
CA LEU A 176 -12.06 -7.83 1.56
C LEU A 176 -12.86 -7.48 2.82
N ASN A 177 -12.24 -6.84 3.82
CA ASN A 177 -12.95 -6.45 5.04
C ASN A 177 -14.15 -5.53 4.76
N ARG A 178 -14.08 -4.69 3.72
CA ARG A 178 -15.16 -3.77 3.34
C ARG A 178 -16.08 -4.33 2.24
N ALA A 179 -15.80 -5.54 1.74
CA ALA A 179 -16.40 -6.08 0.53
C ALA A 179 -16.43 -5.00 -0.58
N ASP A 180 -15.24 -4.45 -0.88
CA ASP A 180 -15.05 -3.34 -1.79
C ASP A 180 -15.11 -3.83 -3.25
N PHE A 181 -16.27 -3.69 -3.88
CA PHE A 181 -16.50 -4.15 -5.25
C PHE A 181 -15.83 -3.25 -6.32
N HIS A 182 -15.11 -2.19 -5.93
CA HIS A 182 -14.23 -1.49 -6.88
C HIS A 182 -12.93 -2.25 -7.13
N ALA A 183 -12.51 -3.12 -6.21
CA ALA A 183 -11.27 -3.88 -6.34
C ALA A 183 -11.48 -5.40 -6.25
N LEU A 184 -12.57 -5.86 -5.61
CA LEU A 184 -12.82 -7.26 -5.32
C LEU A 184 -13.77 -7.90 -6.33
N SER A 185 -13.48 -9.15 -6.68
CA SER A 185 -14.39 -10.05 -7.40
C SER A 185 -14.29 -11.48 -6.87
N MET A 186 -15.13 -12.38 -7.38
CA MET A 186 -15.12 -13.79 -6.99
C MET A 186 -15.17 -14.71 -8.21
N THR A 187 -14.44 -15.82 -8.14
CA THR A 187 -14.36 -16.82 -9.21
C THR A 187 -15.56 -17.77 -9.20
N ARG A 188 -15.69 -18.58 -10.25
CA ARG A 188 -16.70 -19.65 -10.34
C ARG A 188 -16.55 -20.73 -9.28
N CYS A 189 -15.39 -20.79 -8.60
CA CYS A 189 -15.12 -21.73 -7.51
C CYS A 189 -15.43 -21.14 -6.13
N GLY A 190 -15.95 -19.92 -6.05
CA GLY A 190 -16.29 -19.25 -4.79
C GLY A 190 -15.09 -18.68 -4.03
N THR A 191 -13.97 -18.46 -4.72
CA THR A 191 -12.78 -17.83 -4.13
C THR A 191 -12.68 -16.37 -4.49
N VAL A 192 -12.08 -15.56 -3.62
CA VAL A 192 -11.87 -14.12 -3.80
C VAL A 192 -10.65 -13.85 -4.68
N VAL A 193 -10.79 -12.85 -5.54
CA VAL A 193 -9.71 -12.24 -6.32
C VAL A 193 -9.78 -10.72 -6.22
N PHE A 194 -8.63 -10.08 -6.37
CA PHE A 194 -8.47 -8.63 -6.49
C PHE A 194 -8.28 -8.34 -7.98
N ALA A 195 -9.24 -7.67 -8.59
CA ALA A 195 -9.33 -7.45 -10.03
C ALA A 195 -8.89 -6.04 -10.47
N ASP A 196 -8.75 -5.11 -9.54
CA ASP A 196 -8.13 -3.79 -9.75
C ASP A 196 -7.27 -3.43 -8.54
N GLY A 197 -6.12 -2.80 -8.78
CA GLY A 197 -5.13 -2.51 -7.74
C GLY A 197 -3.84 -3.36 -7.74
N PRO A 198 -3.88 -4.71 -7.86
CA PRO A 198 -2.71 -5.57 -7.66
C PRO A 198 -1.57 -5.37 -8.66
N ASP A 199 -1.90 -5.07 -9.92
CA ASP A 199 -0.91 -4.87 -10.99
C ASP A 199 -0.12 -3.56 -10.83
N TYR A 200 -0.49 -2.72 -9.86
CA TYR A 200 0.29 -1.55 -9.51
C TYR A 200 1.45 -1.89 -8.58
N THR A 201 2.49 -1.05 -8.62
CA THR A 201 3.55 -1.06 -7.61
C THR A 201 3.05 -0.43 -6.31
N TRP A 202 3.32 -1.11 -5.20
CA TRP A 202 3.01 -0.66 -3.83
C TRP A 202 4.30 -0.38 -3.04
N TYR A 203 4.20 0.53 -2.09
CA TYR A 203 5.32 1.01 -1.28
C TYR A 203 4.96 0.88 0.20
N VAL A 204 5.64 -0.02 0.91
CA VAL A 204 5.22 -0.46 2.25
C VAL A 204 6.35 -0.29 3.25
N ILE A 205 6.07 0.43 4.34
CA ILE A 205 6.91 0.51 5.52
C ILE A 205 6.30 -0.42 6.58
N ASP A 206 6.85 -1.62 6.72
CA ASP A 206 6.52 -2.54 7.80
C ASP A 206 7.43 -2.31 9.02
N ALA A 207 7.21 -3.04 10.12
CA ALA A 207 8.01 -2.85 11.33
C ALA A 207 9.52 -3.10 11.13
N PRO A 208 9.95 -4.17 10.41
CA PRO A 208 11.36 -4.34 10.05
C PRO A 208 11.91 -3.22 9.16
N GLY A 209 11.15 -2.78 8.16
CA GLY A 209 11.51 -1.69 7.26
C GLY A 209 11.72 -0.39 8.02
N LEU A 210 10.80 -0.06 8.93
CA LEU A 210 10.90 1.11 9.80
C LEU A 210 12.15 1.08 10.68
N ALA A 211 12.41 -0.04 11.35
CA ALA A 211 13.57 -0.21 12.22
C ALA A 211 14.91 -0.16 11.45
N THR A 212 14.90 -0.52 10.17
CA THR A 212 16.11 -0.61 9.34
C THR A 212 16.23 0.48 8.29
N GLY A 213 15.33 1.47 8.27
CA GLY A 213 15.34 2.56 7.30
C GLY A 213 15.18 2.08 5.85
N ARG A 214 14.33 1.08 5.61
CA ARG A 214 14.05 0.53 4.28
C ARG A 214 12.55 0.48 3.98
N ILE A 215 12.20 0.70 2.72
CA ILE A 215 10.85 0.51 2.20
C ILE A 215 10.81 -0.72 1.31
N THR A 216 9.74 -1.48 1.44
CA THR A 216 9.42 -2.60 0.57
C THR A 216 8.65 -2.08 -0.63
N ILE A 217 9.18 -2.31 -1.82
CA ILE A 217 8.48 -2.10 -3.08
C ILE A 217 7.95 -3.47 -3.50
N VAL A 218 6.64 -3.58 -3.70
CA VAL A 218 5.98 -4.87 -3.88
C VAL A 218 4.92 -4.82 -4.98
N GLU A 219 4.82 -5.90 -5.74
CA GLU A 219 3.76 -6.15 -6.71
C GLU A 219 2.91 -7.34 -6.21
N PHE A 220 1.59 -7.21 -6.29
CA PHE A 220 0.68 -8.27 -5.85
C PHE A 220 0.05 -8.99 -7.04
N GLY A 221 -0.27 -10.26 -6.83
CA GLY A 221 -1.13 -11.02 -7.72
C GLY A 221 -2.61 -10.71 -7.51
N SER A 222 -3.44 -11.10 -8.47
CA SER A 222 -4.89 -11.04 -8.32
C SER A 222 -5.42 -11.97 -7.23
N ASN A 223 -4.61 -12.90 -6.72
CA ASN A 223 -4.89 -13.67 -5.51
C ASN A 223 -4.53 -12.97 -4.20
N GLY A 224 -3.91 -11.79 -4.24
CA GLY A 224 -3.48 -11.06 -3.05
C GLY A 224 -2.09 -11.44 -2.53
N HIS A 225 -1.45 -12.44 -3.13
CA HIS A 225 -0.09 -12.85 -2.76
C HIS A 225 0.96 -11.95 -3.42
N VAL A 226 2.14 -11.88 -2.82
CA VAL A 226 3.28 -11.15 -3.38
C VAL A 226 3.77 -11.89 -4.63
N ARG A 227 3.83 -11.20 -5.76
CA ARG A 227 4.51 -11.68 -6.98
C ARG A 227 6.01 -11.47 -6.87
N GLU A 228 6.40 -10.25 -6.50
CA GLU A 228 7.79 -9.83 -6.41
C GLU A 228 7.93 -8.71 -5.38
N SER A 229 9.08 -8.65 -4.70
CA SER A 229 9.38 -7.55 -3.78
C SER A 229 10.87 -7.25 -3.69
N ILE A 230 11.19 -5.96 -3.54
CA ILE A 230 12.55 -5.48 -3.32
C ILE A 230 12.58 -4.46 -2.18
N LEU A 231 13.73 -4.37 -1.49
CA LEU A 231 13.97 -3.39 -0.44
C LEU A 231 14.84 -2.25 -0.94
N ARG A 232 14.46 -1.01 -0.63
CA ARG A 232 15.24 0.19 -0.95
C ARG A 232 15.32 1.17 0.22
N ARG A 233 16.38 1.96 0.26
CA ARG A 233 16.51 3.10 1.17
C ARG A 233 15.72 4.30 0.64
N PRO A 234 15.23 5.20 1.52
CA PRO A 234 14.40 6.34 1.13
C PRO A 234 14.99 7.18 -0.02
N TRP A 235 16.28 7.55 0.08
CA TRP A 235 16.95 8.40 -0.88
C TRP A 235 17.22 7.76 -2.25
N ASN A 236 16.94 6.47 -2.40
CA ASN A 236 17.03 5.75 -3.68
C ASN A 236 15.68 5.68 -4.42
N MET A 237 14.61 6.24 -3.84
CA MET A 237 13.25 6.09 -4.36
C MET A 237 12.96 6.93 -5.60
N GLY A 238 13.69 8.02 -5.85
CA GLY A 238 13.51 8.83 -7.06
C GLY A 238 13.63 7.99 -8.33
N GLN A 239 14.74 7.26 -8.47
CA GLN A 239 14.98 6.34 -9.57
C GLN A 239 13.94 5.21 -9.65
N VAL A 240 13.54 4.63 -8.50
CA VAL A 240 12.51 3.57 -8.45
C VAL A 240 11.20 4.08 -9.05
N ILE A 241 10.78 5.29 -8.69
CA ILE A 241 9.56 5.90 -9.21
C ILE A 241 9.68 6.19 -10.70
N SER A 242 10.84 6.68 -11.16
CA SER A 242 11.02 6.98 -12.58
C SER A 242 10.88 5.72 -13.45
N PHE A 243 11.56 4.65 -13.08
CA PHE A 243 11.54 3.44 -13.89
C PHE A 243 10.24 2.66 -13.70
N GLY A 244 9.76 2.55 -12.46
CA GLY A 244 8.55 1.81 -12.15
C GLY A 244 7.31 2.47 -12.73
N GLN A 245 7.03 3.72 -12.31
CA GLN A 245 5.79 4.40 -12.69
C GLN A 245 5.90 5.05 -14.07
N ILE A 246 6.94 5.86 -14.31
CA ILE A 246 6.97 6.70 -15.52
C ILE A 246 7.27 5.87 -16.76
N LEU A 247 8.11 4.85 -16.63
CA LEU A 247 8.47 3.94 -17.73
C LEU A 247 7.69 2.61 -17.69
N GLY A 248 6.78 2.43 -16.73
CA GLY A 248 5.92 1.25 -16.62
C GLY A 248 6.68 -0.07 -16.37
N ARG A 249 7.87 -0.02 -15.75
CA ARG A 249 8.63 -1.24 -15.45
C ARG A 249 8.07 -1.95 -14.21
N ARG A 250 8.02 -3.28 -14.26
CA ARG A 250 7.56 -4.08 -13.12
C ARG A 250 8.64 -4.22 -12.07
N VAL A 251 8.26 -4.64 -10.86
CA VAL A 251 9.19 -4.78 -9.73
C VAL A 251 10.32 -5.77 -10.04
N VAL A 252 10.03 -6.83 -10.80
CA VAL A 252 11.06 -7.77 -11.28
C VAL A 252 12.11 -7.10 -12.15
N ASP A 253 11.70 -6.21 -13.06
CA ASP A 253 12.62 -5.49 -13.95
C ASP A 253 13.50 -4.51 -13.16
N LEU A 254 12.93 -3.89 -12.11
CA LEU A 254 13.65 -3.02 -11.17
C LEU A 254 14.70 -3.79 -10.38
N ALA A 255 14.37 -5.03 -9.98
CA ALA A 255 15.27 -5.93 -9.29
C ALA A 255 16.44 -6.34 -10.19
N GLU A 256 16.15 -6.87 -11.39
CA GLU A 256 17.15 -7.33 -12.37
C GLU A 256 18.10 -6.22 -12.81
N SER A 257 17.56 -5.01 -13.01
CA SER A 257 18.35 -3.85 -13.44
C SER A 257 19.01 -3.10 -12.27
N SER A 258 18.86 -3.59 -11.02
CA SER A 258 19.36 -2.93 -9.81
C SER A 258 18.96 -1.45 -9.70
N ILE A 259 17.73 -1.11 -10.13
CA ILE A 259 17.20 0.26 -10.01
C ILE A 259 17.07 0.62 -8.52
N GLY A 260 17.50 1.83 -8.15
CA GLY A 260 17.62 2.24 -6.74
C GLY A 260 18.83 1.60 -6.03
N GLY A 261 19.76 1.01 -6.79
CA GLY A 261 21.01 0.46 -6.32
C GLY A 261 20.96 -1.03 -5.94
N PRO A 262 22.12 -1.73 -5.98
CA PRO A 262 22.25 -3.11 -5.56
C PRO A 262 22.06 -3.31 -4.04
N PRO A 263 21.92 -4.56 -3.54
CA PRO A 263 21.71 -4.85 -2.12
C PRO A 263 22.72 -4.19 -1.17
N ARG A 264 24.00 -4.11 -1.55
CA ARG A 264 25.07 -3.46 -0.74
C ARG A 264 24.82 -1.97 -0.46
N ILE A 265 24.12 -1.27 -1.35
CA ILE A 265 23.77 0.16 -1.21
C ILE A 265 22.50 0.31 -0.36
N ASN A 266 21.68 -0.74 -0.28
CA ASN A 266 20.39 -0.80 0.42
C ASN A 266 20.44 -1.63 1.71
N GLU A 267 21.61 -1.72 2.34
CA GLU A 267 21.78 -2.39 3.63
C GLU A 267 20.97 -1.68 4.75
N PRO A 268 20.65 -2.36 5.85
CA PRO A 268 20.01 -1.74 7.01
C PRO A 268 20.72 -0.46 7.48
N LEU A 269 19.93 0.52 7.89
CA LEU A 269 20.37 1.74 8.57
C LEU A 269 20.13 1.61 10.06
N ASP A 270 20.97 2.28 10.85
CA ASP A 270 20.77 2.47 12.28
C ASP A 270 19.90 3.70 12.50
N MET A 271 18.58 3.50 12.55
CA MET A 271 17.59 4.58 12.63
C MET A 271 17.59 5.31 13.98
N ASP A 272 18.30 4.81 14.99
CA ASP A 272 18.45 5.49 16.28
C ASP A 272 19.52 6.60 16.26
N ARG A 273 20.39 6.62 15.24
CA ARG A 273 21.39 7.71 15.08
C ARG A 273 20.73 9.02 14.66
N PRO A 274 21.24 10.19 15.11
CA PRO A 274 20.84 11.47 14.55
C PRO A 274 20.92 11.47 13.02
N ILE A 275 19.97 12.11 12.34
CA ILE A 275 19.79 11.99 10.89
C ILE A 275 21.05 12.41 10.12
N LEU A 276 21.76 13.44 10.57
CA LEU A 276 22.99 13.93 9.95
C LEU A 276 24.16 12.95 10.15
N GLU A 277 24.26 12.32 11.32
CA GLU A 277 25.29 11.31 11.60
C GLU A 277 25.02 10.01 10.82
N LEU A 278 23.75 9.65 10.62
CA LEU A 278 23.33 8.56 9.75
C LEU A 278 23.75 8.80 8.29
N LEU A 279 23.49 10.00 7.75
CA LEU A 279 23.89 10.37 6.38
C LEU A 279 25.42 10.42 6.23
N GLU A 280 26.12 11.02 7.19
CA GLU A 280 27.58 11.12 7.17
C GLU A 280 28.26 9.75 7.27
N SER A 281 27.79 8.88 8.18
CA SER A 281 28.32 7.51 8.28
C SER A 281 28.07 6.69 7.01
N THR A 282 26.95 6.90 6.34
CA THR A 282 26.64 6.29 5.04
C THR A 282 27.61 6.79 3.95
N ARG A 283 27.89 8.10 3.92
CA ARG A 283 28.84 8.73 3.01
C ARG A 283 30.25 8.19 3.21
N GLN A 284 30.74 8.16 4.45
CA GLN A 284 32.06 7.64 4.81
C GLN A 284 32.24 6.16 4.46
N SER A 285 31.13 5.41 4.45
CA SER A 285 31.12 3.99 4.09
C SER A 285 30.99 3.75 2.57
N ASN A 286 30.92 4.79 1.74
CA ASN A 286 30.65 4.71 0.30
C ASN A 286 29.38 3.90 -0.03
N LYS A 287 28.32 4.08 0.76
CA LYS A 287 27.02 3.38 0.61
C LYS A 287 25.92 4.26 0.00
N PHE A 288 26.31 5.31 -0.70
CA PHE A 288 25.45 6.05 -1.61
C PHE A 288 25.64 5.57 -3.05
N MET A 289 24.64 5.76 -3.91
CA MET A 289 24.76 5.37 -5.32
C MET A 289 25.85 6.18 -6.03
N ASP A 290 25.87 7.49 -5.79
CA ASP A 290 26.90 8.39 -6.29
C ASP A 290 27.98 8.59 -5.23
N GLU A 291 29.22 8.22 -5.59
CA GLU A 291 30.37 8.34 -4.69
C GLU A 291 30.58 9.79 -4.26
N GLY A 292 30.72 10.00 -2.94
CA GLY A 292 30.88 11.34 -2.37
C GLY A 292 29.63 12.21 -2.42
N TYR A 293 28.45 11.65 -2.74
CA TYR A 293 27.19 12.40 -2.69
C TYR A 293 26.97 13.05 -1.31
N GLY A 294 26.61 14.32 -1.37
CA GLY A 294 26.19 15.10 -0.22
C GLY A 294 27.34 15.62 0.65
N HIS A 295 27.03 16.68 1.40
CA HIS A 295 27.85 17.22 2.46
C HIS A 295 26.93 17.79 3.54
N PRO A 296 27.42 18.01 4.77
CA PRO A 296 26.58 18.43 5.89
C PRO A 296 25.70 19.64 5.61
N ASP A 297 26.23 20.70 4.99
CA ASP A 297 25.45 21.92 4.73
C ASP A 297 24.30 21.68 3.74
N LEU A 298 24.51 20.84 2.72
CA LEU A 298 23.44 20.44 1.81
C LEU A 298 22.32 19.68 2.55
N TRP A 299 22.68 18.71 3.39
CA TRP A 299 21.67 17.93 4.11
C TRP A 299 20.91 18.78 5.12
N VAL A 300 21.60 19.67 5.85
CA VAL A 300 20.96 20.65 6.72
C VAL A 300 19.97 21.50 5.93
N HIS A 301 20.38 22.00 4.76
CA HIS A 301 19.51 22.80 3.90
C HIS A 301 18.26 22.01 3.44
N ILE A 302 18.44 20.78 2.97
CA ILE A 302 17.33 19.91 2.52
C ILE A 302 16.36 19.61 3.67
N ILE A 303 16.90 19.23 4.83
CA ILE A 303 16.10 18.85 5.99
C ILE A 303 15.33 20.06 6.53
N GLU A 304 15.98 21.22 6.72
CA GLU A 304 15.28 22.42 7.19
C GLU A 304 14.26 22.96 6.17
N ARG A 305 14.47 22.71 4.87
CA ARG A 305 13.49 23.07 3.84
C ARG A 305 12.29 22.13 3.82
N SER A 306 12.46 20.83 4.06
CA SER A 306 11.40 19.81 3.96
C SER A 306 10.69 19.55 5.29
N ALA A 307 11.41 19.65 6.40
CA ALA A 307 10.95 19.41 7.76
C ALA A 307 11.50 20.48 8.72
N PRO A 308 11.03 21.73 8.62
CA PRO A 308 11.53 22.83 9.43
C PRO A 308 11.50 22.48 10.93
N ARG A 309 12.57 22.85 11.66
CA ARG A 309 12.74 22.62 13.11
C ARG A 309 12.96 21.17 13.52
N TYR A 310 12.96 20.19 12.61
CA TYR A 310 13.25 18.81 12.96
C TYR A 310 14.63 18.65 13.61
N LEU A 311 15.67 19.29 13.07
CA LEU A 311 17.03 19.17 13.62
C LEU A 311 17.14 19.74 15.03
N GLU A 312 16.42 20.83 15.31
CA GLU A 312 16.33 21.40 16.67
C GLU A 312 15.68 20.42 17.64
N LEU A 313 14.58 19.78 17.23
CA LEU A 313 13.89 18.78 18.04
C LEU A 313 14.77 17.54 18.28
N GLU A 314 15.46 17.04 17.26
CA GLU A 314 16.39 15.92 17.36
C GLU A 314 17.55 16.21 18.31
N ALA A 315 18.14 17.42 18.23
CA ALA A 315 19.19 17.84 19.16
C ALA A 315 18.71 17.92 20.62
N GLN A 316 17.40 18.09 20.86
CA GLN A 316 16.79 18.14 22.18
C GLN A 316 16.22 16.79 22.64
N GLY A 317 16.26 15.74 21.80
CA GLY A 317 15.59 14.45 22.08
C GLY A 317 14.07 14.55 22.12
N ARG A 318 13.49 15.46 21.33
CA ARG A 318 12.05 15.80 21.27
C ARG A 318 11.43 15.52 19.90
N GLU A 319 12.02 14.60 19.13
CA GLU A 319 11.58 14.24 17.77
C GLU A 319 10.12 13.78 17.74
N VAL A 320 9.63 13.15 18.82
CA VAL A 320 8.25 12.69 18.95
C VAL A 320 7.22 13.83 18.87
N GLU A 321 7.65 15.07 19.13
CA GLU A 321 6.79 16.26 19.04
C GLU A 321 6.64 16.78 17.61
N PHE A 322 7.42 16.27 16.64
CA PHE A 322 7.32 16.70 15.25
C PHE A 322 5.98 16.24 14.64
N GLU A 323 5.20 17.18 14.12
CA GLU A 323 3.92 16.90 13.44
C GLU A 323 4.15 16.48 12.00
N LEU A 324 3.58 15.35 11.55
CA LEU A 324 3.68 14.92 10.14
C LEU A 324 3.10 15.95 9.16
N ASP A 325 2.13 16.76 9.61
CA ASP A 325 1.55 17.87 8.85
C ASP A 325 2.56 19.00 8.55
N ASN A 326 3.69 19.03 9.24
CA ASN A 326 4.77 19.99 9.00
C ASN A 326 5.77 19.51 7.94
N LEU A 327 5.63 18.30 7.40
CA LEU A 327 6.36 17.88 6.20
C LEU A 327 5.84 18.67 5.01
N LEU A 328 6.73 19.40 4.34
CA LEU A 328 6.34 20.28 3.25
C LEU A 328 6.36 19.53 1.92
N GLU A 329 5.37 19.78 1.06
CA GLU A 329 5.42 19.42 -0.35
C GLU A 329 6.53 20.26 -1.01
N VAL A 330 7.74 19.72 -1.10
CA VAL A 330 8.84 20.36 -1.81
C VAL A 330 8.67 20.06 -3.30
N ARG A 331 8.04 20.99 -4.02
CA ARG A 331 7.92 20.98 -5.48
C ARG A 331 9.14 21.57 -6.16
#